data_AF-A0A3M6TN85-F1
#
_entry.id   AF-A0A3M6TN85-F1
#
_cell.length_a   1.000
_cell.length_b   1.000
_cell.length_c   1.000
_cell.angle_alpha   90.00
_cell.angle_beta   90.00
_cell.angle_gamma   90.00
#
_symmetry.space_group_name_H-M   'P 1'
#
loop_
_entity.id
_entity.type
_entity.pdbx_description
1 polymer ?
#
loop_
_entity_poly.entity_id
_entity_poly.type
_entity_poly.pdbx_seq_one_letter_code
_entity_poly.pdbx_strand_id
1 'polypeptide(L)'
;MQITILMILSFSFLIHGTASDACRDRLRTRACKNLLRNYRLKGIEGCKWKSVKSICALTCNSCVVKPKCALETSKYGCCWDKKTEAKGFYGEGCPECTDRYPKYCQRRMSILSTKRACDERGKAYCPKSCGVCRLRAPAQSIQDCLFSPHGCCWDYSEAEGPNGEGCMECRDQYPNVCTLWYDFCDPGALKYKVLRQSVEFIKANCPVTCKKCQPGQRLLKSSRNLNERL
;
A
#
# COMPACT_ATOMS: atom_id res chain seq x y z
N MET A 1 -9.78 -33.16 -55.10
CA MET A 1 -8.81 -32.04 -55.17
C MET A 1 -9.62 -30.74 -55.10
N GLN A 2 -9.42 -29.75 -54.22
CA GLN A 2 -8.42 -29.55 -53.17
C GLN A 2 -8.78 -28.25 -52.39
N ILE A 3 -10.04 -28.00 -52.01
CA ILE A 3 -10.43 -26.67 -51.45
C ILE A 3 -11.23 -26.72 -50.13
N THR A 4 -11.70 -27.88 -49.65
CA THR A 4 -12.48 -27.92 -48.39
C THR A 4 -11.67 -28.17 -47.11
N ILE A 5 -10.35 -28.40 -47.19
CA ILE A 5 -9.50 -28.74 -46.03
C ILE A 5 -8.84 -27.51 -45.37
N LEU A 6 -8.82 -26.35 -46.04
CA LEU A 6 -8.11 -25.15 -45.56
C LEU A 6 -8.93 -24.23 -44.63
N MET A 7 -10.25 -24.44 -44.49
CA MET A 7 -11.10 -23.60 -43.62
C MET A 7 -11.33 -24.19 -42.22
N ILE A 8 -10.82 -25.39 -41.93
CA ILE A 8 -10.99 -26.04 -40.62
C ILE A 8 -9.71 -25.95 -39.76
N LEU A 9 -8.58 -25.51 -40.33
CA LEU A 9 -7.28 -25.42 -39.65
C LEU A 9 -6.86 -24.02 -39.17
N SER A 10 -7.70 -22.99 -39.34
CA SER A 10 -7.46 -21.65 -38.78
C SER A 10 -8.25 -21.36 -37.50
N PHE A 11 -9.14 -22.26 -37.06
CA PHE A 11 -9.96 -22.09 -35.86
C PHE A 11 -9.43 -22.80 -34.60
N SER A 12 -8.19 -23.29 -34.63
CA SER A 12 -7.60 -24.03 -33.52
C SER A 12 -6.23 -23.47 -33.17
N PHE A 13 -6.06 -23.09 -31.90
CA PHE A 13 -4.79 -22.74 -31.25
C PHE A 13 -4.27 -21.30 -31.37
N LEU A 14 -5.11 -20.32 -31.06
CA LEU A 14 -4.67 -19.20 -30.23
C LEU A 14 -5.63 -18.98 -29.06
N ILE A 15 -5.97 -20.07 -28.36
CA ILE A 15 -6.28 -19.95 -26.92
C ILE A 15 -4.94 -19.62 -26.27
N HIS A 16 -4.59 -18.34 -26.29
CA HIS A 16 -3.75 -17.78 -25.26
C HIS A 16 -4.41 -18.18 -23.95
N GLY A 17 -3.84 -19.19 -23.30
CA GLY A 17 -4.10 -19.45 -21.90
C GLY A 17 -3.59 -18.24 -21.15
N THR A 18 -4.40 -17.19 -21.06
CA THR A 18 -4.30 -16.23 -19.99
C THR A 18 -4.52 -17.07 -18.73
N ALA A 19 -3.41 -17.46 -18.10
CA ALA A 19 -3.46 -17.92 -16.73
C ALA A 19 -4.17 -16.81 -15.97
N SER A 20 -5.46 -17.00 -15.67
CA SER A 20 -6.19 -16.01 -14.89
C SER A 20 -5.41 -15.86 -13.58
N ASP A 21 -4.87 -14.68 -13.31
CA ASP A 21 -4.05 -14.33 -12.13
C ASP A 21 -4.75 -14.52 -10.76
N ALA A 22 -5.95 -15.12 -10.76
CA ALA A 22 -6.68 -15.48 -9.57
C ALA A 22 -6.09 -16.76 -8.94
N CYS A 23 -5.41 -16.59 -7.79
CA CYS A 23 -4.96 -17.71 -6.97
C CYS A 23 -6.14 -18.60 -6.56
N ARG A 24 -6.16 -19.84 -7.05
CA ARG A 24 -7.17 -20.85 -6.73
C ARG A 24 -6.63 -22.26 -6.93
N ASP A 25 -7.28 -23.23 -6.30
CA ASP A 25 -7.10 -24.63 -6.68
C ASP A 25 -7.71 -24.87 -8.07
N ARG A 26 -7.03 -25.67 -8.91
CA ARG A 26 -7.58 -26.16 -10.18
C ARG A 26 -8.67 -27.21 -9.95
N LEU A 27 -8.51 -28.05 -8.92
CA LEU A 27 -9.58 -28.90 -8.43
C LEU A 27 -10.47 -28.12 -7.45
N ARG A 28 -11.70 -28.59 -7.21
CA ARG A 28 -12.52 -28.06 -6.10
C ARG A 28 -11.71 -28.14 -4.80
N THR A 29 -11.67 -27.07 -4.02
CA THR A 29 -10.90 -27.01 -2.76
C THR A 29 -11.22 -28.17 -1.81
N ARG A 30 -12.46 -28.67 -1.77
CA ARG A 30 -12.82 -29.88 -1.00
C ARG A 30 -12.10 -31.14 -1.50
N ALA A 31 -11.94 -31.29 -2.82
CA ALA A 31 -11.18 -32.41 -3.41
C ALA A 31 -9.68 -32.31 -3.06
N CYS A 32 -9.08 -31.12 -3.13
CA CYS A 32 -7.70 -30.90 -2.69
C CYS A 32 -7.50 -31.20 -1.21
N LYS A 33 -8.42 -30.75 -0.34
CA LYS A 33 -8.41 -31.08 1.09
C LYS A 33 -8.48 -32.60 1.33
N ASN A 34 -9.37 -33.29 0.62
CA ASN A 34 -9.52 -34.75 0.73
C ASN A 34 -8.27 -35.49 0.23
N LEU A 35 -7.70 -35.07 -0.90
CA LEU A 35 -6.47 -35.63 -1.46
C LEU A 35 -5.32 -35.52 -0.45
N LEU A 36 -5.08 -34.32 0.08
CA LEU A 36 -4.01 -34.09 1.06
C LEU A 36 -4.28 -34.81 2.39
N ARG A 37 -5.53 -34.95 2.80
CA ARG A 37 -5.91 -35.79 3.95
C ARG A 37 -5.51 -37.24 3.74
N ASN A 38 -5.82 -37.82 2.57
CA ASN A 38 -5.45 -39.19 2.23
C ASN A 38 -3.93 -39.39 2.15
N TYR A 39 -3.20 -38.39 1.64
CA TYR A 39 -1.74 -38.42 1.61
C TYR A 39 -1.14 -38.40 3.02
N ARG A 40 -1.65 -37.53 3.90
CA ARG A 40 -1.23 -37.49 5.31
C ARG A 40 -1.46 -38.82 6.03
N LEU A 41 -2.59 -39.49 5.77
CA LEU A 41 -2.88 -40.83 6.34
C LEU A 41 -1.86 -41.89 5.89
N LYS A 42 -1.20 -41.70 4.75
CA LYS A 42 -0.13 -42.57 4.24
C LYS A 42 1.28 -42.06 4.59
N GLY A 43 1.40 -41.04 5.43
CA GLY A 43 2.69 -40.41 5.76
C GLY A 43 3.32 -39.61 4.62
N ILE A 44 2.57 -39.27 3.57
CA ILE A 44 3.06 -38.55 2.39
C ILE A 44 2.75 -37.06 2.51
N GLU A 45 3.77 -36.21 2.32
CA GLU A 45 3.59 -34.77 2.28
C GLU A 45 3.23 -34.28 0.86
N GLY A 46 1.94 -34.35 0.53
CA GLY A 46 1.47 -34.11 -0.84
C GLY A 46 1.89 -32.78 -1.46
N CYS A 47 1.95 -31.69 -0.69
CA CYS A 47 2.33 -30.38 -1.21
C CYS A 47 3.81 -30.24 -1.61
N LYS A 48 4.66 -31.25 -1.31
CA LYS A 48 6.02 -31.33 -1.86
C LYS A 48 6.04 -31.70 -3.35
N TRP A 49 4.99 -32.37 -3.84
CA TRP A 49 4.92 -32.82 -5.22
C TRP A 49 4.50 -31.67 -6.14
N LYS A 50 5.30 -31.38 -7.18
CA LYS A 50 5.05 -30.25 -8.11
C LYS A 50 3.66 -30.31 -8.76
N SER A 51 3.19 -31.50 -9.10
CA SER A 51 1.85 -31.73 -9.67
C SER A 51 0.73 -31.40 -8.69
N VAL A 52 0.83 -31.87 -7.44
CA VAL A 52 -0.15 -31.56 -6.39
C VAL A 52 -0.10 -30.07 -6.05
N LYS A 53 1.09 -29.49 -6.00
CA LYS A 53 1.32 -28.07 -5.70
C LYS A 53 0.70 -27.15 -6.77
N SER A 54 0.74 -27.52 -8.05
CA SER A 54 0.10 -26.75 -9.13
C SER A 54 -1.41 -26.94 -9.20
N ILE A 55 -1.91 -28.13 -8.89
CA ILE A 55 -3.35 -28.45 -8.90
C ILE A 55 -4.05 -27.87 -7.67
N CYS A 56 -3.41 -27.94 -6.51
CA CYS A 56 -3.94 -27.52 -5.22
C CYS A 56 -3.19 -26.29 -4.70
N ALA A 57 -2.93 -25.32 -5.57
CA ALA A 57 -2.07 -24.18 -5.28
C ALA A 57 -2.56 -23.35 -4.08
N LEU A 58 -3.87 -23.15 -3.94
CA LEU A 58 -4.44 -22.45 -2.80
C LEU A 58 -4.36 -23.31 -1.53
N THR A 59 -4.77 -24.58 -1.61
CA THR A 59 -4.74 -25.50 -0.45
C THR A 59 -3.31 -25.77 0.05
N CYS A 60 -2.33 -25.79 -0.85
CA CYS A 60 -0.91 -25.94 -0.54
C CYS A 60 -0.19 -24.62 -0.25
N ASN A 61 -0.91 -23.49 -0.11
CA ASN A 61 -0.35 -22.15 0.11
C ASN A 61 0.78 -21.78 -0.87
N SER A 62 0.70 -22.30 -2.10
CA SER A 62 1.65 -22.02 -3.16
C SER A 62 1.33 -20.74 -3.93
N CYS A 63 0.13 -20.21 -3.69
CA CYS A 63 -0.26 -18.85 -3.97
C CYS A 63 -1.12 -18.34 -2.81
N VAL A 64 -1.34 -17.02 -2.75
CA VAL A 64 -2.24 -16.40 -1.78
C VAL A 64 -3.30 -15.62 -2.55
N VAL A 65 -4.57 -15.74 -2.14
CA VAL A 65 -5.65 -14.90 -2.68
C VAL A 65 -5.35 -13.47 -2.29
N LYS A 66 -5.06 -12.61 -3.27
CA LYS A 66 -4.93 -11.18 -3.03
C LYS A 66 -6.31 -10.64 -2.60
N PRO A 67 -6.40 -9.89 -1.50
CA PRO A 67 -7.65 -9.21 -1.16
C PRO A 67 -8.01 -8.21 -2.26
N LYS A 68 -9.31 -7.90 -2.39
CA LYS A 68 -9.80 -6.94 -3.41
C LYS A 68 -9.04 -5.61 -3.36
N CYS A 69 -8.75 -5.16 -2.15
CA CYS A 69 -8.03 -3.93 -1.89
C CYS A 69 -6.58 -3.92 -2.42
N ALA A 70 -5.99 -5.07 -2.74
CA ALA A 70 -4.62 -5.22 -3.26
C ALA A 70 -4.58 -5.43 -4.78
N LEU A 71 -5.72 -5.29 -5.46
CA LEU A 71 -5.80 -5.26 -6.91
C LEU A 71 -5.49 -3.84 -7.40
N GLU A 72 -4.90 -3.71 -8.58
CA GLU A 72 -4.64 -2.40 -9.22
C GLU A 72 -5.93 -1.59 -9.46
N THR A 73 -7.08 -2.27 -9.48
CA THR A 73 -8.41 -1.64 -9.61
C THR A 73 -8.95 -1.06 -8.30
N SER A 74 -8.29 -1.29 -7.17
CA SER A 74 -8.69 -0.76 -5.87
C SER A 74 -8.41 0.74 -5.80
N LYS A 75 -9.46 1.56 -5.65
CA LYS A 75 -9.33 3.03 -5.63
C LYS A 75 -8.47 3.55 -4.46
N TYR A 76 -8.58 2.92 -3.29
CA TYR A 76 -7.95 3.39 -2.05
C TYR A 76 -6.89 2.45 -1.49
N GLY A 77 -6.71 1.28 -2.10
CA GLY A 77 -5.78 0.26 -1.63
C GLY A 77 -6.23 -0.44 -0.35
N CYS A 78 -5.33 -1.26 0.21
CA CYS A 78 -5.54 -1.89 1.50
C CYS A 78 -5.08 -1.00 2.65
N CYS A 79 -5.78 -1.12 3.77
CA CYS A 79 -5.33 -0.64 5.07
C CYS A 79 -3.97 -1.25 5.48
N TRP A 80 -3.40 -0.72 6.56
CA TRP A 80 -2.11 -1.19 7.10
C TRP A 80 -2.07 -2.68 7.46
N ASP A 81 -3.24 -3.28 7.70
CA ASP A 81 -3.40 -4.71 7.98
C ASP A 81 -3.33 -5.60 6.72
N LYS A 82 -3.24 -4.99 5.53
CA LYS A 82 -3.19 -5.60 4.19
C LYS A 82 -4.39 -6.49 3.88
N LYS A 83 -5.50 -6.28 4.57
CA LYS A 83 -6.71 -7.13 4.45
C LYS A 83 -7.96 -6.28 4.27
N THR A 84 -8.06 -5.22 5.05
CA THR A 84 -9.22 -4.33 5.03
C THR A 84 -9.10 -3.38 3.85
N GLU A 85 -10.19 -3.22 3.12
CA GLU A 85 -10.31 -2.23 2.06
C GLU A 85 -10.50 -0.85 2.68
N ALA A 86 -9.62 0.08 2.32
CA ALA A 86 -9.78 1.45 2.75
C ALA A 86 -10.98 2.06 2.02
N LYS A 87 -11.77 2.86 2.74
CA LYS A 87 -12.92 3.59 2.20
C LYS A 87 -12.54 4.99 1.68
N GLY A 88 -11.31 5.40 1.93
CA GLY A 88 -10.75 6.67 1.49
C GLY A 88 -9.23 6.68 1.59
N PHE A 89 -8.61 7.76 1.11
CA PHE A 89 -7.16 7.88 1.00
C PHE A 89 -6.45 8.12 2.33
N TYR A 90 -7.16 8.58 3.36
CA TYR A 90 -6.61 8.80 4.69
C TYR A 90 -6.79 7.59 5.62
N GLY A 91 -7.17 6.43 5.05
CA GLY A 91 -7.42 5.21 5.80
C GLY A 91 -8.79 5.18 6.46
N GLU A 92 -9.77 5.86 5.87
CA GLU A 92 -11.16 5.83 6.31
C GLU A 92 -11.67 4.38 6.30
N GLY A 93 -12.34 3.98 7.37
CA GLY A 93 -12.79 2.59 7.54
C GLY A 93 -11.65 1.59 7.83
N CYS A 94 -10.39 2.02 7.92
CA CYS A 94 -9.31 1.16 8.37
C CYS A 94 -9.39 0.91 9.89
N PRO A 95 -8.94 -0.28 10.33
CA PRO A 95 -8.85 -0.56 11.76
C PRO A 95 -7.87 0.38 12.44
N GLU A 96 -8.12 0.68 13.72
CA GLU A 96 -7.22 1.50 14.51
C GLU A 96 -5.84 0.86 14.64
N CYS A 97 -4.78 1.64 14.43
CA CYS A 97 -3.40 1.18 14.57
C CYS A 97 -3.04 1.01 16.05
N THR A 98 -3.27 -0.19 16.57
CA THR A 98 -3.00 -0.57 17.95
C THR A 98 -2.25 -1.90 18.02
N ASP A 99 -1.50 -2.09 19.10
CA ASP A 99 -0.93 -3.40 19.38
C ASP A 99 -2.04 -4.36 19.81
N ARG A 100 -2.03 -5.58 19.26
CA ARG A 100 -3.03 -6.60 19.61
C ARG A 100 -2.92 -7.02 21.07
N TYR A 101 -1.69 -6.99 21.63
CA TYR A 101 -1.41 -7.32 23.03
C TYR A 101 -0.47 -6.29 23.66
N PRO A 102 -0.96 -5.10 24.06
CA PRO A 102 -0.11 -3.97 24.47
C PRO A 102 0.89 -4.30 25.59
N LYS A 103 0.44 -4.99 26.66
CA LYS A 103 1.32 -5.39 27.78
C LYS A 103 2.42 -6.37 27.34
N TYR A 104 2.08 -7.31 26.46
CA TYR A 104 3.06 -8.24 25.89
C TYR A 104 4.08 -7.49 25.01
N CYS A 105 3.61 -6.54 24.19
CA CYS A 105 4.47 -5.75 23.31
C CYS A 105 5.42 -4.86 24.10
N GLN A 106 4.93 -4.15 25.13
CA GLN A 106 5.75 -3.37 26.05
C GLN A 106 6.85 -4.24 26.70
N ARG A 107 6.48 -5.38 27.28
CA ARG A 107 7.45 -6.30 27.92
C ARG A 107 8.44 -6.88 26.91
N ARG A 108 8.01 -7.17 25.69
CA ARG A 108 8.89 -7.70 24.64
C ARG A 108 9.91 -6.65 24.21
N MET A 109 9.49 -5.40 24.03
CA MET A 109 10.38 -4.28 23.68
C MET A 109 11.36 -3.92 24.81
N SER A 110 10.99 -4.14 26.08
CA SER A 110 11.89 -3.87 27.20
C SER A 110 12.99 -4.92 27.39
N ILE A 111 12.76 -6.15 26.93
CA ILE A 111 13.69 -7.28 27.13
C ILE A 111 14.53 -7.54 25.88
N LEU A 112 13.97 -7.35 24.69
CA LEU A 112 14.61 -7.66 23.42
C LEU A 112 15.01 -6.41 22.67
N SER A 113 16.10 -6.49 21.91
CA SER A 113 16.43 -5.45 20.94
C SER A 113 15.32 -5.32 19.89
N THR A 114 15.13 -4.12 19.33
CA THR A 114 14.06 -3.82 18.35
C THR A 114 14.02 -4.85 17.21
N LYS A 115 15.19 -5.26 16.69
CA LYS A 115 15.29 -6.27 15.63
C LYS A 115 14.69 -7.62 16.03
N ARG A 116 14.95 -8.08 17.26
CA ARG A 116 14.44 -9.36 17.78
C ARG A 116 12.99 -9.23 18.24
N ALA A 117 12.64 -8.09 18.82
CA ALA A 117 11.30 -7.80 19.29
C ALA A 117 10.30 -7.73 18.12
N CYS A 118 10.74 -7.21 16.96
CA CYS A 118 9.98 -7.07 15.73
C CYS A 118 10.33 -8.13 14.67
N ASP A 119 10.45 -9.38 15.09
CA ASP A 119 10.40 -10.54 14.21
C ASP A 119 9.00 -10.71 13.58
N GLU A 120 8.79 -11.75 12.76
CA GLU A 120 7.49 -12.06 12.12
C GLU A 120 6.33 -12.01 13.13
N ARG A 121 6.51 -12.65 14.29
CA ARG A 121 5.51 -12.68 15.36
C ARG A 121 5.33 -11.31 16.00
N GLY A 122 6.42 -10.60 16.29
CA GLY A 122 6.41 -9.25 16.83
C GLY A 122 5.63 -8.29 15.95
N LYS A 123 5.88 -8.29 14.64
CA LYS A 123 5.15 -7.46 13.68
C LYS A 123 3.65 -7.80 13.62
N ALA A 124 3.30 -9.08 13.74
CA ALA A 124 1.91 -9.51 13.72
C ALA A 124 1.13 -9.13 15.00
N TYR A 125 1.78 -9.15 16.16
CA TYR A 125 1.12 -8.89 17.46
C TYR A 125 1.27 -7.45 17.93
N CYS A 126 2.36 -6.80 17.52
CA CYS A 126 2.76 -5.47 17.95
C CYS A 126 2.89 -4.52 16.75
N PRO A 127 1.88 -4.39 15.87
CA PRO A 127 2.00 -3.60 14.66
C PRO A 127 2.25 -2.12 14.92
N LYS A 128 1.79 -1.57 16.05
CA LYS A 128 2.09 -0.18 16.45
C LYS A 128 3.50 -0.07 17.00
N SER A 129 3.86 -0.88 17.99
CA SER A 129 5.21 -0.85 18.60
C SER A 129 6.33 -1.17 17.61
N CYS A 130 6.06 -2.01 16.60
CA CYS A 130 6.99 -2.35 15.54
C CYS A 130 6.91 -1.44 14.31
N GLY A 131 6.07 -0.40 14.33
CA GLY A 131 5.91 0.54 13.22
C GLY A 131 5.41 -0.09 11.92
N VAL A 132 4.73 -1.23 12.00
CA VAL A 132 4.06 -1.90 10.87
C VAL A 132 2.91 -1.05 10.38
N CYS A 133 2.13 -0.50 11.31
CA CYS A 133 1.11 0.49 11.00
C CYS A 133 1.61 1.89 11.34
N ARG A 134 1.31 2.84 10.47
CA ARG A 134 1.47 4.27 10.71
C ARG A 134 0.08 4.86 10.85
N LEU A 135 -0.08 5.82 11.75
CA LEU A 135 -1.33 6.57 11.92
C LEU A 135 -1.67 7.45 10.71
N ARG A 136 -0.81 7.49 9.69
CA ARG A 136 -1.05 8.14 8.40
C ARG A 136 -0.71 7.17 7.29
N ALA A 137 -1.70 6.85 6.45
CA ALA A 137 -1.47 6.20 5.17
C ALA A 137 -0.57 7.09 4.29
N PRO A 138 0.23 6.51 3.38
CA PRO A 138 1.06 7.28 2.45
C PRO A 138 0.19 8.24 1.63
N ALA A 139 0.70 9.45 1.40
CA ALA A 139 0.07 10.44 0.54
C ALA A 139 -0.29 9.83 -0.83
N GLN A 140 -1.40 10.29 -1.41
CA GLN A 140 -1.82 9.98 -2.78
C GLN A 140 -0.66 10.08 -3.77
N SER A 141 -0.76 9.35 -4.88
CA SER A 141 0.12 9.62 -6.00
C SER A 141 -0.23 11.02 -6.54
N ILE A 142 0.78 11.87 -6.75
CA ILE A 142 0.60 13.24 -7.29
C ILE A 142 -0.20 13.24 -8.61
N GLN A 143 -0.19 12.13 -9.34
CA GLN A 143 -0.90 12.01 -10.61
C GLN A 143 -2.42 12.10 -10.44
N ASP A 144 -3.00 11.59 -9.36
CA ASP A 144 -4.45 11.50 -9.23
C ASP A 144 -5.11 12.88 -9.09
N CYS A 145 -4.54 13.75 -8.25
CA CYS A 145 -5.04 15.12 -8.08
C CYS A 145 -4.72 16.02 -9.28
N LEU A 146 -3.69 15.71 -10.10
CA LEU A 146 -3.41 16.48 -11.31
C LEU A 146 -4.51 16.30 -12.37
N PHE A 147 -5.20 15.15 -12.36
CA PHE A 147 -6.32 14.86 -13.26
C PHE A 147 -7.69 15.12 -12.62
N SER A 148 -7.73 15.55 -11.36
CA SER A 148 -8.96 15.98 -10.69
C SER A 148 -9.48 17.28 -11.31
N PRO A 149 -10.81 17.50 -11.38
CA PRO A 149 -11.40 18.75 -11.87
C PRO A 149 -10.89 20.01 -11.17
N HIS A 150 -10.45 19.88 -9.92
CA HIS A 150 -10.03 21.01 -9.08
C HIS A 150 -8.53 21.07 -8.82
N GLY A 151 -7.78 20.07 -9.28
CA GLY A 151 -6.33 20.02 -9.16
C GLY A 151 -5.82 19.63 -7.77
N CYS A 152 -4.50 19.74 -7.59
CA CYS A 152 -3.84 19.46 -6.32
C CYS A 152 -3.74 20.69 -5.43
N CYS A 153 -3.92 20.49 -4.12
CA CYS A 153 -3.42 21.38 -3.08
C CYS A 153 -1.89 21.38 -3.03
N TRP A 154 -1.27 22.38 -2.40
CA TRP A 154 0.18 22.51 -2.34
C TRP A 154 0.88 21.37 -1.56
N ASP A 155 0.15 20.69 -0.68
CA ASP A 155 0.59 19.53 0.10
C ASP A 155 0.32 18.19 -0.62
N TYR A 156 -0.09 18.27 -1.89
CA TYR A 156 -0.45 17.15 -2.75
C TYR A 156 -1.73 16.41 -2.38
N SER A 157 -2.56 16.97 -1.51
CA SER A 157 -3.95 16.53 -1.39
C SER A 157 -4.78 16.98 -2.60
N GLU A 158 -5.90 16.32 -2.88
CA GLU A 158 -6.86 16.72 -3.91
C GLU A 158 -7.74 17.87 -3.39
N ALA A 159 -7.98 18.89 -4.21
CA ALA A 159 -8.90 19.96 -3.86
C ALA A 159 -10.35 19.46 -3.93
N GLU A 160 -11.15 19.77 -2.90
CA GLU A 160 -12.55 19.35 -2.81
C GLU A 160 -13.45 20.17 -3.75
N GLY A 161 -13.00 21.36 -4.15
CA GLY A 161 -13.75 22.29 -4.98
C GLY A 161 -12.87 23.37 -5.61
N PRO A 162 -13.48 24.29 -6.38
CA PRO A 162 -12.77 25.33 -7.11
C PRO A 162 -11.96 26.25 -6.18
N ASN A 163 -10.92 26.89 -6.73
CA ASN A 163 -10.06 27.83 -6.00
C ASN A 163 -9.34 27.27 -4.75
N GLY A 164 -9.19 25.95 -4.66
CA GLY A 164 -8.56 25.30 -3.51
C GLY A 164 -9.47 25.20 -2.30
N GLU A 165 -10.77 25.03 -2.52
CA GLU A 165 -11.70 24.57 -1.50
C GLU A 165 -11.24 23.19 -0.97
N GLY A 166 -11.35 22.97 0.34
CA GLY A 166 -10.76 21.83 1.03
C GLY A 166 -9.24 21.92 1.25
N CYS A 167 -8.51 22.75 0.48
CA CYS A 167 -7.06 22.90 0.65
C CYS A 167 -6.71 23.76 1.88
N MET A 168 -5.72 23.30 2.64
CA MET A 168 -5.12 24.11 3.69
C MET A 168 -4.29 25.26 3.11
N GLU A 169 -4.24 26.38 3.82
CA GLU A 169 -3.39 27.50 3.47
C GLU A 169 -1.92 27.20 3.78
N CYS A 170 -1.02 27.46 2.83
CA CYS A 170 0.41 27.30 3.04
C CYS A 170 0.92 28.36 4.03
N ARG A 171 1.27 27.90 5.23
CA ARG A 171 1.93 28.68 6.26
C ARG A 171 2.75 27.79 7.17
N ASP A 172 3.79 28.35 7.76
CA ASP A 172 4.53 27.70 8.82
C ASP A 172 3.67 27.65 10.09
N GLN A 173 3.47 26.45 10.64
CA GLN A 173 2.65 26.29 11.85
C GLN A 173 3.36 26.79 13.11
N TYR A 174 4.69 26.75 13.11
CA TYR A 174 5.54 27.15 14.23
C TYR A 174 6.69 28.05 13.75
N PRO A 175 6.44 29.31 13.36
CA PRO A 175 7.42 30.16 12.67
C PRO A 175 8.79 30.22 13.35
N ASN A 176 8.83 30.43 14.67
CA ASN A 176 10.07 30.48 15.44
C ASN A 176 10.87 29.16 15.40
N VAL A 177 10.16 28.03 15.48
CA VAL A 177 10.77 26.69 15.39
C VAL A 177 11.27 26.43 13.97
N CYS A 178 10.51 26.85 12.97
CA CYS A 178 10.87 26.72 11.57
C CYS A 178 12.14 27.51 11.24
N THR A 179 12.25 28.75 11.69
CA THR A 179 13.46 29.56 11.51
C THR A 179 14.67 28.96 12.21
N LEU A 180 14.51 28.46 13.44
CA LEU A 180 15.62 27.90 14.23
C LEU A 180 16.19 26.62 13.62
N TRP A 181 15.34 25.80 12.97
CA TRP A 181 15.70 24.48 12.45
C TRP A 181 15.56 24.39 10.92
N TYR A 182 15.75 25.51 10.22
CA TYR A 182 15.55 25.59 8.77
C TYR A 182 16.45 24.60 7.98
N ASP A 183 17.62 24.27 8.54
CA ASP A 183 18.57 23.31 7.98
C ASP A 183 18.05 21.86 7.98
N PHE A 184 16.94 21.58 8.67
CA PHE A 184 16.28 20.27 8.62
C PHE A 184 15.45 20.12 7.33
N CYS A 185 15.23 21.19 6.59
CA CYS A 185 14.58 21.14 5.28
C CYS A 185 15.43 20.43 4.22
N ASP A 186 16.75 20.36 4.42
CA ASP A 186 17.67 19.77 3.45
C ASP A 186 17.32 18.30 3.13
N PRO A 187 17.37 17.89 1.85
CA PRO A 187 17.15 16.49 1.45
C PRO A 187 18.09 15.52 2.18
N GLY A 188 19.34 15.96 2.44
CA GLY A 188 20.37 15.20 3.15
C GLY A 188 20.26 15.20 4.68
N ALA A 189 19.34 15.97 5.28
CA ALA A 189 19.24 16.07 6.75
C ALA A 189 18.97 14.72 7.43
N LEU A 190 18.25 13.81 6.76
CA LEU A 190 17.98 12.47 7.28
C LEU A 190 19.21 11.54 7.28
N LYS A 191 20.26 11.88 6.53
CA LYS A 191 21.48 11.06 6.41
C LYS A 191 22.46 11.31 7.55
N TYR A 192 22.49 12.53 8.08
CA TYR A 192 23.50 12.98 9.05
C TYR A 192 22.92 13.42 10.40
N LYS A 193 21.60 13.66 10.51
CA LYS A 193 20.97 14.08 11.76
C LYS A 193 20.28 12.92 12.48
N VAL A 194 20.62 12.74 13.76
CA VAL A 194 20.14 11.64 14.64
C VAL A 194 18.63 11.76 14.95
N LEU A 195 18.06 12.95 14.83
CA LEU A 195 16.68 13.26 15.21
C LEU A 195 15.70 13.17 14.03
N ARG A 196 15.49 11.96 13.51
CA ARG A 196 14.57 11.70 12.39
C ARG A 196 13.18 12.31 12.59
N GLN A 197 12.62 12.16 13.79
CA GLN A 197 11.30 12.70 14.13
C GLN A 197 11.26 14.23 14.03
N SER A 198 12.32 14.90 14.46
CA SER A 198 12.43 16.36 14.37
C SER A 198 12.59 16.80 12.91
N VAL A 199 13.36 16.08 12.09
CA VAL A 199 13.48 16.38 10.64
C VAL A 199 12.12 16.21 9.94
N GLU A 200 11.40 15.12 10.22
CA GLU A 200 10.06 14.90 9.67
C GLU A 200 9.06 15.95 10.16
N PHE A 201 9.14 16.35 11.44
CA PHE A 201 8.33 17.42 12.03
C PHE A 201 8.56 18.76 11.31
N ILE A 202 9.81 19.19 11.15
CA ILE A 202 10.12 20.45 10.45
C ILE A 202 9.63 20.39 9.01
N LYS A 203 9.93 19.31 8.28
CA LYS A 203 9.47 19.18 6.88
C LYS A 203 7.95 19.20 6.75
N ALA A 204 7.20 18.70 7.72
CA ALA A 204 5.73 18.69 7.67
C ALA A 204 5.11 20.03 8.10
N ASN A 205 5.69 20.71 9.08
CA ASN A 205 5.07 21.88 9.72
C ASN A 205 5.64 23.23 9.25
N CYS A 206 6.74 23.20 8.49
CA CYS A 206 7.45 24.40 8.01
C CYS A 206 7.48 24.48 6.48
N PRO A 207 6.33 24.42 5.79
CA PRO A 207 6.30 24.35 4.33
C PRO A 207 6.78 25.63 3.63
N VAL A 208 6.63 26.81 4.25
CA VAL A 208 7.13 28.08 3.69
C VAL A 208 8.64 28.15 3.90
N THR A 209 9.12 27.92 5.12
CA THR A 209 10.56 27.91 5.42
C THR A 209 11.29 26.86 4.58
N CYS A 210 10.72 25.67 4.40
CA CYS A 210 11.27 24.62 3.54
C CYS A 210 11.01 24.83 2.04
N LYS A 211 10.47 25.99 1.63
CA LYS A 211 10.22 26.36 0.22
C LYS A 211 9.38 25.35 -0.56
N LYS A 212 8.44 24.66 0.12
CA LYS A 212 7.48 23.76 -0.52
C LYS A 212 6.36 24.50 -1.23
N CYS A 213 6.02 25.68 -0.74
CA CYS A 213 4.95 26.53 -1.27
C CYS A 213 5.17 28.00 -0.89
N GLN A 214 4.37 28.89 -1.49
CA GLN A 214 4.35 30.31 -1.15
C GLN A 214 3.37 30.57 0.00
N PRO A 215 3.63 31.56 0.87
CA PRO A 215 2.68 31.97 1.89
C PRO A 215 1.29 32.25 1.30
N GLY A 216 0.24 31.71 1.90
CA GLY A 216 -1.14 31.88 1.43
C GLY A 216 -1.52 30.98 0.25
N GLN A 217 -0.58 30.25 -0.36
CA GLN A 217 -0.87 29.35 -1.46
C GLN A 217 -1.76 28.20 -1.00
N ARG A 218 -2.81 27.90 -1.77
CA ARG A 218 -3.70 26.75 -1.55
C ARG A 218 -3.47 25.64 -2.57
N LEU A 219 -3.42 26.00 -3.85
CA LEU A 219 -3.24 25.06 -4.96
C LEU A 219 -1.77 24.93 -5.37
N LEU A 220 -1.38 23.75 -5.85
CA LEU A 220 -0.09 23.48 -6.46
C LEU A 220 0.04 24.26 -7.79
N LYS A 221 1.14 24.98 -8.00
CA LYS A 221 1.31 25.82 -9.22
C LYS A 221 1.21 25.05 -10.54
N SER A 222 1.52 23.75 -10.54
CA SER A 222 1.44 22.88 -11.72
C SER A 222 -0.01 22.60 -12.19
N SER A 223 -1.03 22.84 -11.38
CA SER A 223 -2.43 22.54 -11.75
C SER A 223 -3.06 23.58 -12.68
N ARG A 224 -2.46 24.75 -12.86
CA ARG A 224 -3.01 25.81 -13.74
C ARG A 224 -2.74 25.58 -15.24
N ASN A 225 -1.71 24.82 -15.60
CA ASN A 225 -1.24 24.73 -17.00
C ASN A 225 -1.88 23.59 -17.83
N LEU A 226 -2.76 22.78 -17.25
CA LEU A 226 -3.44 21.68 -17.98
C LEU A 226 -4.86 22.04 -18.44
N ASN A 227 -5.51 23.01 -17.80
CA ASN A 227 -6.87 23.45 -18.15
C ASN A 227 -6.93 24.54 -19.24
N GLU A 228 -5.77 25.03 -19.74
CA GLU A 228 -5.70 26.02 -20.83
C GLU A 228 -5.36 25.41 -22.20
N ARG A 229 -5.38 24.06 -22.34
CA ARG A 229 -5.08 23.35 -23.60
C ARG A 229 -6.18 22.39 -24.06
N LEU A 230 -7.42 22.64 -23.68
CA LEU A 230 -8.62 22.00 -24.24
C LEU A 230 -9.53 23.06 -24.86
#